data_AF-A0A8G1VJP3-F1
#
_entry.id   AF-A0A8G1VJP3-F1
#
_cell.length_a   1.000
_cell.length_b   1.000
_cell.length_c   1.000
_cell.angle_alpha   90.00
_cell.angle_beta   90.00
_cell.angle_gamma   90.00
#
_symmetry.space_group_name_H-M   'P 1'
#
loop_
_entity.id
_entity.type
_entity.pdbx_description
1 polymer ?
#
loop_
_entity_poly.entity_id
_entity_poly.type
_entity_poly.pdbx_seq_one_letter_code
_entity_poly.pdbx_strand_id
1 'polypeptide(L)'
;MPSPENTNKPPIILLKTKSTPHDNYSDYFHQPTSNYTPTFIPVLSHNFHTERLRSIRELFTSGALLPPQSQEEKTKKNDRKYGGLIFTSQRAVEGFGRVLAELDDDSSALNTLKTSSQNLPIYTVGPATSRSLTTTIVDKYLPHASIHGADTGNGEALAKYILEHYNSLYTTTTTTTTTTTSNPNGEEDDVYNNNNKHNNNKPPLLFLVGEQRRDIIPRTLMNPDLPPGEGVGVDEVVVYETGVMEGFEESFKGVIEREREVMKNIVTTEEGKGRVVWTVVFSPTGCEGMLRGLGYIGSEDGSGWGWGKVDGDGERRFFVATIGPTTRDYLRREFGFEADVCAERPSPEGVGEGIERFMREMMKSSEET
;
A
#
# COMPACT_ATOMS: atom_id res chain seq x y z
N MET A 1 -36.15 4.57 5.39
CA MET A 1 -36.72 4.14 4.10
C MET A 1 -35.84 4.74 3.02
N PRO A 2 -34.99 3.99 2.32
CA PRO A 2 -34.30 4.55 1.16
C PRO A 2 -35.37 4.88 0.11
N SER A 3 -35.28 6.07 -0.47
CA SER A 3 -36.17 6.50 -1.56
C SER A 3 -36.11 5.47 -2.70
N PRO A 4 -37.21 5.24 -3.44
CA PRO A 4 -37.18 4.34 -4.59
C PRO A 4 -36.15 4.86 -5.58
N GLU A 5 -35.04 4.14 -5.74
CA GLU A 5 -34.03 4.45 -6.74
C GLU A 5 -34.72 4.49 -8.11
N ASN A 6 -34.40 5.51 -8.90
CA ASN A 6 -34.91 5.66 -10.25
C ASN A 6 -34.32 4.52 -11.10
N THR A 7 -35.03 3.40 -11.18
CA THR A 7 -34.61 2.15 -11.86
C THR A 7 -34.47 2.30 -13.37
N ASN A 8 -34.73 3.48 -13.93
CA ASN A 8 -34.74 3.75 -15.36
C ASN A 8 -33.36 4.10 -15.94
N LYS A 9 -32.38 4.48 -15.12
CA LYS A 9 -31.02 4.80 -15.58
C LYS A 9 -30.15 3.54 -15.71
N PRO A 10 -29.41 3.37 -16.81
CA PRO A 10 -28.40 2.30 -16.95
C PRO A 10 -27.45 2.19 -15.75
N PRO A 11 -27.14 0.97 -15.26
CA PRO A 11 -26.18 0.78 -14.18
C PRO A 11 -24.73 1.02 -14.62
N ILE A 12 -23.94 1.61 -13.73
CA ILE A 12 -22.48 1.67 -13.83
C ILE A 12 -21.83 1.09 -12.57
N ILE A 13 -21.17 -0.05 -12.72
CA ILE A 13 -20.52 -0.79 -11.64
C ILE A 13 -19.07 -0.31 -11.54
N LEU A 14 -18.70 0.27 -10.40
CA LEU A 14 -17.39 0.82 -10.13
C LEU A 14 -16.60 -0.16 -9.25
N LEU A 15 -15.59 -0.81 -9.83
CA LEU A 15 -14.73 -1.77 -9.15
C LEU A 15 -13.65 -1.06 -8.32
N LYS A 16 -14.10 -0.32 -7.30
CA LYS A 16 -13.27 0.37 -6.32
C LYS A 16 -13.99 0.48 -4.98
N THR A 17 -13.21 0.61 -3.92
CA THR A 17 -13.74 1.04 -2.62
C THR A 17 -14.20 2.49 -2.70
N LYS A 18 -15.44 2.78 -2.28
CA LYS A 18 -15.98 4.14 -2.23
C LYS A 18 -15.18 4.96 -1.21
N SER A 19 -14.68 6.12 -1.63
CA SER A 19 -13.95 7.05 -0.77
C SER A 19 -14.89 7.76 0.22
N THR A 20 -14.37 8.10 1.40
CA THR A 20 -15.10 8.81 2.46
C THR A 20 -14.31 10.05 2.93
N PRO A 21 -14.96 11.16 3.30
CA PRO A 21 -16.43 11.38 3.29
C PRO A 21 -17.02 11.64 1.89
N HIS A 22 -16.19 11.98 0.90
CA HIS A 22 -16.60 12.29 -0.47
C HIS A 22 -15.92 11.37 -1.48
N ASP A 23 -16.63 10.99 -2.54
CA ASP A 23 -16.12 10.18 -3.64
C ASP A 23 -16.45 10.87 -4.97
N ASN A 24 -15.43 11.26 -5.72
CA ASN A 24 -15.59 12.02 -6.95
C ASN A 24 -16.35 11.26 -8.06
N TYR A 25 -16.30 9.92 -8.11
CA TYR A 25 -17.09 9.14 -9.06
C TYR A 25 -18.56 9.09 -8.63
N SER A 26 -18.81 8.99 -7.32
CA SER A 26 -20.16 9.12 -6.77
C SER A 26 -20.73 10.50 -7.12
N ASP A 27 -19.98 11.57 -6.86
CA ASP A 27 -20.43 12.93 -7.09
C ASP A 27 -20.68 13.22 -8.57
N TYR A 28 -19.88 12.64 -9.48
CA TYR A 28 -20.03 12.77 -10.93
C TYR A 28 -21.23 11.98 -11.47
N PHE A 29 -21.35 10.69 -11.16
CA PHE A 29 -22.40 9.85 -11.74
C PHE A 29 -23.78 10.04 -11.08
N HIS A 30 -23.86 10.65 -9.90
CA HIS A 30 -25.15 11.05 -9.30
C HIS A 30 -25.67 12.41 -9.79
N GLN A 31 -24.91 13.16 -10.60
CA GLN A 31 -25.41 14.44 -11.13
C GLN A 31 -26.71 14.23 -11.92
N PRO A 32 -27.65 15.20 -11.90
CA PRO A 32 -28.89 15.09 -12.67
C PRO A 32 -28.67 14.82 -14.16
N THR A 33 -27.56 15.33 -14.71
CA THR A 33 -27.11 15.17 -16.10
C THR A 33 -26.53 13.79 -16.42
N SER A 34 -26.13 13.02 -15.40
CA SER A 34 -25.62 11.66 -15.60
C SER A 34 -26.78 10.72 -15.95
N ASN A 35 -26.58 9.91 -16.99
CA ASN A 35 -27.52 8.87 -17.39
C ASN A 35 -27.31 7.55 -16.65
N TYR A 36 -26.43 7.49 -15.65
CA TYR A 36 -26.05 6.24 -15.00
C TYR A 36 -26.39 6.20 -13.50
N THR A 37 -26.59 4.99 -12.98
CA THR A 37 -26.74 4.71 -11.54
C THR A 37 -25.48 3.99 -11.03
N PRO A 38 -24.63 4.64 -10.21
CA PRO A 38 -23.36 4.06 -9.78
C PRO A 38 -23.51 3.06 -8.63
N THR A 39 -22.94 1.87 -8.81
CA THR A 39 -22.81 0.83 -7.76
C THR A 39 -21.33 0.59 -7.47
N PHE A 40 -20.91 0.68 -6.21
CA PHE A 40 -19.52 0.46 -5.82
C PHE A 40 -19.32 -0.97 -5.32
N ILE A 41 -18.33 -1.66 -5.88
CA ILE A 41 -17.91 -2.99 -5.41
C ILE A 41 -16.44 -2.91 -5.02
N PRO A 42 -16.13 -2.99 -3.71
CA PRO A 42 -14.75 -2.96 -3.23
C PRO A 42 -13.97 -4.18 -3.76
N VAL A 43 -12.75 -3.93 -4.23
CA VAL A 43 -11.90 -4.97 -4.85
C VAL A 43 -10.67 -5.27 -4.04
N LEU A 44 -10.13 -4.27 -3.33
CA LEU A 44 -8.87 -4.40 -2.61
C LEU A 44 -9.15 -4.70 -1.14
N SER A 45 -8.46 -5.70 -0.60
CA SER A 45 -8.30 -5.90 0.84
C SER A 45 -6.83 -5.73 1.22
N HIS A 46 -6.60 -5.21 2.42
CA HIS A 46 -5.28 -5.20 3.04
C HIS A 46 -5.27 -6.22 4.17
N ASN A 47 -4.55 -7.31 3.98
CA ASN A 47 -4.48 -8.39 4.95
C ASN A 47 -3.19 -8.23 5.77
N PHE A 48 -3.32 -8.13 7.08
CA PHE A 48 -2.19 -8.06 7.98
C PHE A 48 -1.63 -9.46 8.25
N HIS A 49 -0.31 -9.62 8.20
CA HIS A 49 0.35 -10.88 8.56
C HIS A 49 0.45 -10.98 10.09
N THR A 50 -0.57 -11.55 10.72
CA THR A 50 -0.69 -11.67 12.18
C THR A 50 0.53 -12.30 12.84
N GLU A 51 1.09 -13.37 12.28
CA GLU A 51 2.27 -14.04 12.86
C GLU A 51 3.53 -13.16 12.81
N ARG A 52 3.71 -12.39 11.74
CA ARG A 52 4.84 -11.46 11.62
C ARG A 52 4.67 -10.27 12.56
N LEU A 53 3.45 -9.75 12.70
CA LEU A 53 3.12 -8.73 13.70
C LEU A 53 3.34 -9.25 15.13
N ARG A 54 3.02 -10.52 15.42
CA ARG A 54 3.33 -11.17 16.70
C ARG A 54 4.84 -11.24 16.95
N SER A 55 5.66 -11.56 15.94
CA SER A 55 7.11 -11.55 16.10
C SER A 55 7.66 -10.15 16.45
N ILE A 56 7.00 -9.08 16.01
CA ILE A 56 7.35 -7.71 16.37
C ILE A 56 6.93 -7.40 17.82
N ARG A 57 5.76 -7.89 18.24
CA ARG A 57 5.33 -7.84 19.66
C ARG A 57 6.39 -8.47 20.57
N GLU A 58 6.93 -9.61 20.17
CA GLU A 58 7.96 -10.33 20.92
C GLU A 58 9.25 -9.52 21.09
N LEU A 59 9.59 -8.62 20.16
CA LEU A 59 10.75 -7.73 20.30
C LEU A 59 10.60 -6.74 21.47
N PHE A 60 9.37 -6.31 21.75
CA PHE A 60 9.09 -5.48 22.92
C PHE A 60 9.10 -6.33 24.19
N THR A 61 8.36 -7.45 24.22
CA THR A 61 8.23 -8.25 25.45
C THR A 61 9.51 -8.95 25.88
N SER A 62 10.40 -9.29 24.93
CA SER A 62 11.73 -9.85 25.23
C SER A 62 12.75 -8.81 25.69
N GLY A 63 12.44 -7.52 25.56
CA GLY A 63 13.37 -6.43 25.83
C GLY A 63 14.41 -6.18 24.73
N ALA A 64 14.27 -6.82 23.56
CA ALA A 64 15.21 -6.67 22.45
C ALA A 64 15.29 -5.22 21.88
N LEU A 65 14.26 -4.40 22.13
CA LEU A 65 14.22 -2.98 21.78
C LEU A 65 14.61 -2.03 22.92
N LEU A 66 14.96 -2.55 24.09
CA LEU A 66 15.44 -1.70 25.18
C LEU A 66 16.75 -1.00 24.79
N PRO A 67 16.94 0.27 25.18
CA PRO A 67 18.21 0.95 24.98
C PRO A 67 19.32 0.24 25.75
N PRO A 68 20.60 0.40 25.35
CA PRO A 68 21.73 -0.11 26.12
C PRO A 68 21.69 0.46 27.54
N GLN A 69 21.81 -0.42 28.54
CA GLN A 69 21.96 0.01 29.95
C GLN A 69 23.38 0.56 30.18
N SER A 70 23.55 1.39 31.22
CA SER A 70 24.71 2.25 31.47
C SER A 70 26.09 1.55 31.39
N GLN A 71 27.13 2.37 31.19
CA GLN A 71 28.50 1.97 30.82
C GLN A 71 29.23 0.94 31.72
N GLU A 72 28.70 0.59 32.90
CA GLU A 72 29.36 -0.26 33.90
C GLU A 72 29.19 -1.78 33.64
N GLU A 73 28.22 -2.20 32.82
CA GLU A 73 27.98 -3.63 32.50
C GLU A 73 28.36 -4.02 31.06
N LYS A 74 29.41 -3.42 30.50
CA LYS A 74 29.97 -3.76 29.16
C LYS A 74 30.45 -5.20 28.98
N THR A 75 30.33 -6.06 29.99
CA THR A 75 30.80 -7.45 29.95
C THR A 75 29.73 -8.46 29.51
N LYS A 76 28.46 -8.07 29.31
CA LYS A 76 27.43 -8.96 28.73
C LYS A 76 26.52 -8.25 27.72
N LYS A 77 26.95 -8.26 26.46
CA LYS A 77 26.15 -8.40 25.22
C LYS A 77 24.63 -8.18 25.36
N ASN A 78 24.18 -6.94 25.51
CA ASN A 78 22.78 -6.57 25.32
C ASN A 78 22.70 -5.20 24.60
N ASP A 79 23.32 -5.14 23.42
CA ASP A 79 23.06 -4.05 22.48
C ASP A 79 21.62 -4.18 21.97
N ARG A 80 20.91 -3.05 21.87
CA ARG A 80 19.57 -2.98 21.29
C ARG A 80 19.58 -3.68 19.92
N LYS A 81 18.67 -4.63 19.69
CA LYS A 81 18.65 -5.42 18.44
C LYS A 81 18.45 -4.54 17.20
N TYR A 82 17.56 -3.55 17.29
CA TYR A 82 17.27 -2.63 16.20
C TYR A 82 17.46 -1.19 16.65
N GLY A 83 18.27 -0.41 15.94
CA GLY A 83 18.54 0.97 16.32
C GLY A 83 17.47 1.97 15.92
N GLY A 84 16.51 1.56 15.10
CA GLY A 84 15.44 2.41 14.59
C GLY A 84 14.45 1.61 13.75
N LEU A 85 13.35 2.27 13.39
CA LEU A 85 12.27 1.70 12.59
C LEU A 85 12.13 2.44 11.27
N ILE A 86 11.70 1.77 10.21
CA ILE A 86 11.38 2.39 8.92
C ILE A 86 9.93 2.04 8.54
N PHE A 87 9.16 3.04 8.10
CA PHE A 87 7.79 2.90 7.60
C PHE A 87 7.56 3.70 6.33
N THR A 88 7.24 3.02 5.23
CA THR A 88 6.91 3.67 3.94
C THR A 88 5.44 3.52 3.56
N SER A 89 4.59 3.05 4.48
CA SER A 89 3.17 2.80 4.24
C SER A 89 2.34 3.09 5.48
N GLN A 90 1.23 3.81 5.31
CA GLN A 90 0.22 4.01 6.36
C GLN A 90 -0.38 2.68 6.83
N ARG A 91 -0.46 1.66 5.97
CA ARG A 91 -0.95 0.33 6.39
C ARG A 91 0.03 -0.35 7.34
N ALA A 92 1.34 -0.27 7.09
CA ALA A 92 2.34 -0.79 8.02
C ALA A 92 2.25 -0.09 9.40
N VAL A 93 1.99 1.23 9.39
CA VAL A 93 1.74 2.02 10.61
C VAL A 93 0.50 1.52 11.35
N GLU A 94 -0.62 1.31 10.66
CA GLU A 94 -1.85 0.80 11.26
C GLU A 94 -1.68 -0.61 11.85
N GLY A 95 -1.05 -1.53 11.11
CA GLY A 95 -0.79 -2.90 11.59
C GLY A 95 0.10 -2.93 12.82
N PHE A 96 1.15 -2.11 12.83
CA PHE A 96 2.03 -1.97 14.00
C PHE A 96 1.32 -1.28 15.17
N GLY A 97 0.47 -0.28 14.92
CA GLY A 97 -0.34 0.37 15.94
C GLY A 97 -1.25 -0.60 16.70
N ARG A 98 -1.79 -1.63 16.03
CA ARG A 98 -2.57 -2.70 16.69
C ARG A 98 -1.71 -3.50 17.68
N VAL A 99 -0.48 -3.85 17.28
CA VAL A 99 0.47 -4.56 18.16
C VAL A 99 0.78 -3.73 19.40
N LEU A 100 0.97 -2.42 19.25
CA LEU A 100 1.24 -1.53 20.38
C LEU A 100 0.02 -1.36 21.28
N ALA A 101 -1.19 -1.26 20.72
CA ALA A 101 -2.42 -1.20 21.50
C ALA A 101 -2.62 -2.45 22.37
N GLU A 102 -2.37 -3.65 21.82
CA GLU A 102 -2.42 -4.90 22.58
C GLU A 102 -1.38 -4.96 23.71
N LEU A 103 -0.22 -4.32 23.53
CA LEU A 103 0.81 -4.22 24.57
C LEU A 103 0.48 -3.17 25.63
N ASP A 104 -0.22 -2.10 25.26
CA ASP A 104 -0.64 -1.03 26.18
C ASP A 104 -1.69 -1.53 27.17
N ASP A 105 -2.59 -2.42 26.72
CA ASP A 105 -3.58 -3.10 27.57
C ASP A 105 -2.91 -4.06 28.60
N ASP A 106 -1.68 -4.49 28.36
CA ASP A 106 -0.88 -5.29 29.29
C ASP A 106 -0.07 -4.37 30.23
N SER A 107 -0.54 -4.23 31.47
CA SER A 107 0.05 -3.34 32.48
C SER A 107 1.54 -3.60 32.75
N SER A 108 2.05 -4.80 32.43
CA SER A 108 3.47 -5.14 32.59
C SER A 108 4.35 -4.61 31.44
N ALA A 109 3.77 -4.38 30.26
CA ALA A 109 4.50 -3.96 29.06
C ALA A 109 4.54 -2.44 28.85
N LEU A 110 3.69 -1.67 29.54
CA LEU A 110 3.63 -0.20 29.42
C LEU A 110 4.98 0.50 29.67
N ASN A 111 5.69 0.07 30.72
CA ASN A 111 7.03 0.62 31.02
C ASN A 111 8.05 0.24 29.95
N THR A 112 7.91 -0.96 29.38
CA THR A 112 8.77 -1.47 28.31
C THR A 112 8.58 -0.68 27.02
N LEU A 113 7.36 -0.29 26.66
CA LEU A 113 7.08 0.55 25.49
C LEU A 113 7.77 1.92 25.61
N LYS A 114 7.54 2.61 26.74
CA LYS A 114 8.15 3.93 27.01
C LYS A 114 9.67 3.85 26.99
N THR A 115 10.25 2.86 27.67
CA THR A 115 11.70 2.69 27.74
C THR A 115 12.28 2.34 26.37
N SER A 116 11.63 1.46 25.61
CA SER A 116 12.06 1.08 24.25
C SER A 116 12.02 2.26 23.28
N SER A 117 11.15 3.26 23.51
CA SER A 117 11.08 4.45 22.66
C SER A 117 12.24 5.43 22.84
N GLN A 118 13.05 5.31 23.90
CA GLN A 118 14.16 6.24 24.14
C GLN A 118 15.21 6.17 23.03
N ASN A 119 15.57 7.34 22.49
CA ASN A 119 16.54 7.50 21.40
C ASN A 119 16.23 6.56 20.20
N LEU A 120 14.95 6.35 19.90
CA LEU A 120 14.50 5.48 18.81
C LEU A 120 14.09 6.34 17.59
N PRO A 121 14.95 6.49 16.57
CA PRO A 121 14.56 7.13 15.33
C PRO A 121 13.58 6.26 14.53
N ILE A 122 12.52 6.89 14.03
CA ILE A 122 11.55 6.32 13.11
C ILE A 122 11.62 7.08 11.79
N TYR A 123 11.94 6.38 10.71
CA TYR A 123 12.09 6.96 9.38
C TYR A 123 10.86 6.71 8.52
N THR A 124 10.45 7.72 7.74
CA THR A 124 9.25 7.62 6.91
C THR A 124 9.34 8.42 5.62
N VAL A 125 8.46 8.10 4.66
CA VAL A 125 8.29 8.84 3.40
C VAL A 125 6.97 9.58 3.42
N GLY A 126 7.04 10.89 3.19
CA GLY A 126 5.91 11.75 2.89
C GLY A 126 5.08 12.21 4.11
N PRO A 127 4.39 13.37 4.00
CA PRO A 127 3.63 13.95 5.11
C PRO A 127 2.48 13.08 5.61
N ALA A 128 1.86 12.27 4.74
CA ALA A 128 0.72 11.44 5.11
C ALA A 128 1.11 10.33 6.09
N THR A 129 2.17 9.58 5.77
CA THR A 129 2.69 8.52 6.63
C THR A 129 3.24 9.10 7.93
N SER A 130 3.94 10.24 7.87
CA SER A 130 4.43 10.94 9.07
C SER A 130 3.29 11.32 10.02
N ARG A 131 2.18 11.89 9.52
CA ARG A 131 1.02 12.22 10.37
C ARG A 131 0.38 10.97 10.99
N SER A 132 0.31 9.87 10.23
CA SER A 132 -0.20 8.59 10.73
C SER A 132 0.69 8.05 11.84
N LEU A 133 2.02 8.10 11.69
CA LEU A 133 3.00 7.71 12.71
C LEU A 133 2.84 8.52 14.01
N THR A 134 2.75 9.84 13.90
CA THR A 134 2.57 10.73 15.06
C THR A 134 1.31 10.35 15.84
N THR A 135 0.17 10.34 15.15
CA THR A 135 -1.15 10.17 15.79
C THR A 135 -1.47 8.74 16.22
N THR A 136 -0.92 7.73 15.54
CA THR A 136 -1.24 6.32 15.79
C THR A 136 -0.23 5.65 16.72
N ILE A 137 1.05 6.06 16.67
CA ILE A 137 2.14 5.36 17.35
C ILE A 137 2.81 6.24 18.40
N VAL A 138 3.39 7.37 17.99
CA VAL A 138 4.31 8.14 18.86
C VAL A 138 3.56 8.81 20.02
N ASP A 139 2.49 9.54 19.74
CA ASP A 139 1.74 10.28 20.77
C ASP A 139 1.09 9.36 21.81
N LYS A 140 0.84 8.10 21.45
CA LYS A 140 0.11 7.13 22.28
C LYS A 140 1.04 6.17 23.01
N TYR A 141 1.99 5.57 22.29
CA TYR A 141 2.68 4.37 22.75
C TYR A 141 4.20 4.56 22.86
N LEU A 142 4.81 5.39 22.00
CA LEU A 142 6.27 5.57 21.91
C LEU A 142 6.67 7.05 22.10
N PRO A 143 6.45 7.64 23.29
CA PRO A 143 6.53 9.09 23.49
C PRO A 143 7.94 9.70 23.36
N HIS A 144 9.00 8.88 23.38
CA HIS A 144 10.39 9.36 23.25
C HIS A 144 11.02 9.05 21.87
N ALA A 145 10.24 8.49 20.95
CA ALA A 145 10.70 8.24 19.58
C ALA A 145 10.65 9.53 18.75
N SER A 146 11.58 9.67 17.79
CA SER A 146 11.65 10.82 16.89
C SER A 146 11.31 10.41 15.45
N ILE A 147 10.47 11.17 14.76
CA ILE A 147 10.09 10.90 13.37
C ILE A 147 10.97 11.72 12.43
N HIS A 148 11.51 11.07 11.40
CA HIS A 148 12.40 11.67 10.42
C HIS A 148 11.97 11.33 8.99
N GLY A 149 12.32 12.21 8.04
CA GLY A 149 12.08 11.97 6.61
C GLY A 149 10.69 12.37 6.10
N ALA A 150 9.88 13.08 6.89
CA ALA A 150 8.53 13.51 6.48
C ALA A 150 8.50 14.26 5.12
N ASP A 151 9.55 15.04 4.85
CA ASP A 151 9.70 15.82 3.61
C ASP A 151 10.38 15.04 2.48
N THR A 152 10.76 13.78 2.72
CA THR A 152 11.31 12.93 1.67
C THR A 152 10.17 12.50 0.74
N GLY A 153 10.34 12.75 -0.56
CA GLY A 153 9.30 12.47 -1.56
C GLY A 153 9.27 11.01 -2.01
N ASN A 154 10.35 10.24 -1.80
CA ASN A 154 10.46 8.85 -2.22
C ASN A 154 11.49 8.08 -1.37
N GLY A 155 11.55 6.76 -1.55
CA GLY A 155 12.45 5.88 -0.81
C GLY A 155 13.95 6.10 -1.09
N GLU A 156 14.33 6.62 -2.26
CA GLU A 156 15.73 6.93 -2.54
C GLU A 156 16.22 8.13 -1.72
N ALA A 157 15.42 9.20 -1.70
CA ALA A 157 15.70 10.38 -0.88
C ALA A 157 15.74 10.03 0.60
N LEU A 158 14.81 9.18 1.06
CA LEU A 158 14.82 8.70 2.44
C LEU A 158 16.08 7.90 2.77
N ALA A 159 16.51 6.99 1.88
CA ALA A 159 17.70 6.18 2.14
C ALA A 159 18.97 7.03 2.29
N LYS A 160 19.14 8.06 1.44
CA LYS A 160 20.25 9.03 1.56
C LYS A 160 20.19 9.79 2.88
N TYR A 161 19.00 10.25 3.27
CA TYR A 161 18.78 10.90 4.56
C TYR A 161 19.12 9.97 5.73
N ILE A 162 18.72 8.70 5.67
CA ILE A 162 19.02 7.70 6.71
C ILE A 162 20.54 7.49 6.84
N LEU A 163 21.29 7.37 5.73
CA LEU A 163 22.75 7.22 5.78
C LEU A 163 23.39 8.38 6.55
N GLU A 164 23.03 9.62 6.23
CA GLU A 164 23.58 10.80 6.91
C GLU A 164 23.17 10.86 8.38
N HIS A 165 21.87 10.82 8.66
CA HIS A 165 21.34 10.98 10.00
C HIS A 165 21.76 9.84 10.92
N TYR A 166 21.58 8.58 10.49
CA TYR A 166 21.84 7.43 11.34
C TYR A 166 23.35 7.28 11.64
N ASN A 167 24.24 7.52 10.66
CA ASN A 167 25.68 7.49 10.91
C ASN A 167 26.13 8.59 11.88
N SER A 168 25.52 9.77 11.83
CA SER A 168 25.83 10.87 12.76
C SER A 168 25.61 10.48 14.23
N LEU A 169 24.64 9.60 14.53
CA LEU A 169 24.35 9.11 15.88
C LEU A 169 25.47 8.24 16.47
N TYR A 170 26.34 7.67 15.62
CA TYR A 170 27.40 6.74 16.02
C TYR A 170 28.82 7.27 15.75
N THR A 171 28.97 8.49 15.25
CA THR A 171 30.27 9.09 14.90
C THR A 171 30.95 9.80 16.09
N THR A 172 30.22 10.14 17.15
CA THR A 172 30.66 11.08 18.22
C THR A 172 31.54 10.47 19.33
N THR A 173 32.12 9.27 19.18
CA THR A 173 32.92 8.64 20.27
C THR A 173 34.44 8.87 20.17
N THR A 174 34.93 9.72 19.25
CA THR A 174 36.38 9.95 19.07
C THR A 174 36.74 11.43 19.18
N THR A 175 36.71 11.98 20.40
CA THR A 175 37.44 13.22 20.73
C THR A 175 38.21 12.99 22.02
N THR A 176 39.30 12.23 21.94
CA THR A 176 40.30 12.24 23.02
C THR A 176 41.16 13.47 22.85
N THR A 177 41.03 14.35 23.84
CA THR A 177 41.88 15.50 24.15
C THR A 177 43.35 15.20 23.89
N THR A 178 43.92 15.77 22.83
CA THR A 178 45.37 15.85 22.66
C THR A 178 45.87 16.96 23.57
N THR A 179 46.03 16.67 24.85
CA THR A 179 46.78 17.54 25.76
C THR A 179 48.26 17.32 25.46
N THR A 180 48.82 18.18 24.63
CA THR A 180 50.25 18.24 24.32
C THR A 180 51.01 18.60 25.60
N THR A 181 51.50 17.58 26.30
CA THR A 181 52.51 17.76 27.35
C THR A 181 53.84 17.36 26.73
N SER A 182 54.60 18.34 26.27
CA SER A 182 55.93 18.16 25.72
C SER A 182 56.90 17.78 26.84
N ASN A 183 57.31 16.51 26.90
CA ASN A 183 58.50 16.09 27.64
C ASN A 183 59.68 15.99 26.65
N PRO A 184 60.79 16.70 26.90
CA PRO A 184 61.99 16.64 26.07
C PRO A 184 62.92 15.59 26.67
N ASN A 185 62.88 14.36 26.17
CA ASN A 185 64.01 13.42 26.22
C ASN A 185 63.70 12.31 25.22
N GLY A 186 64.45 12.30 24.12
CA GLY A 186 64.25 11.39 23.00
C GLY A 186 64.72 9.99 23.32
N GLU A 187 63.79 9.06 23.27
CA GLU A 187 64.00 7.67 22.89
C GLU A 187 62.88 7.33 21.90
N GLU A 188 63.26 6.95 20.68
CA GLU A 188 62.36 6.58 19.59
C GLU A 188 61.75 5.20 19.90
N ASP A 189 60.56 5.19 20.49
CA ASP A 189 59.71 4.00 20.53
C ASP A 189 58.70 4.07 19.38
N ASP A 190 58.81 3.11 18.46
CA ASP A 190 57.89 2.84 17.36
C ASP A 190 56.48 2.49 17.87
N VAL A 191 55.70 3.53 18.20
CA VAL A 191 54.27 3.39 18.47
C VAL A 191 53.54 3.25 17.13
N TYR A 192 53.33 2.00 16.70
CA TYR A 192 52.33 1.66 15.70
C TYR A 192 50.97 2.21 16.15
N ASN A 193 50.59 3.35 15.57
CA ASN A 193 49.35 4.07 15.81
C ASN A 193 48.19 3.29 15.17
N ASN A 194 47.71 2.25 15.85
CA ASN A 194 46.60 1.43 15.40
C ASN A 194 45.25 2.04 15.85
N ASN A 195 45.05 3.32 15.51
CA ASN A 195 43.81 4.05 15.77
C ASN A 195 43.00 4.19 14.48
N ASN A 196 42.47 3.08 13.98
CA ASN A 196 41.38 3.06 13.01
C ASN A 196 40.43 1.88 13.33
N LYS A 197 39.99 1.80 14.58
CA LYS A 197 38.87 0.95 14.94
C LYS A 197 37.58 1.77 14.75
N HIS A 198 37.18 1.94 13.48
CA HIS A 198 35.83 2.42 13.16
C HIS A 198 34.85 1.55 13.95
N ASN A 199 34.02 2.16 14.80
CA ASN A 199 32.99 1.47 15.58
C ASN A 199 31.96 0.87 14.62
N ASN A 200 32.25 -0.35 14.17
CA ASN A 200 31.48 -1.10 13.18
C ASN A 200 30.18 -1.72 13.76
N ASN A 201 29.70 -1.23 14.91
CA ASN A 201 28.67 -1.90 15.70
C ASN A 201 27.41 -1.04 15.86
N LYS A 202 26.94 -0.43 14.77
CA LYS A 202 25.60 0.18 14.74
C LYS A 202 24.55 -0.92 14.51
N PRO A 203 23.48 -0.99 15.32
CA PRO A 203 22.44 -1.99 15.12
C PRO A 203 21.69 -1.77 13.80
N PRO A 204 21.13 -2.83 13.20
CA PRO A 204 20.32 -2.70 11.98
C PRO A 204 19.03 -1.90 12.24
N LEU A 205 18.41 -1.42 11.17
CA LEU A 205 17.07 -0.83 11.19
C LEU A 205 16.02 -1.91 10.87
N LEU A 206 14.90 -1.89 11.58
CA LEU A 206 13.76 -2.76 11.28
C LEU A 206 12.83 -2.06 10.30
N PHE A 207 12.65 -2.62 9.11
CA PHE A 207 11.81 -2.06 8.07
C PHE A 207 10.47 -2.79 7.97
N LEU A 208 9.38 -2.12 8.37
CA LEU A 208 8.02 -2.66 8.29
C LEU A 208 7.36 -2.24 6.97
N VAL A 209 7.06 -3.24 6.14
CA VAL A 209 6.68 -3.02 4.72
C VAL A 209 5.46 -3.80 4.29
N GLY A 210 4.89 -3.38 3.15
CA GLY A 210 3.96 -4.21 2.39
C GLY A 210 4.70 -5.19 1.47
N GLU A 211 4.01 -6.24 1.03
CA GLU A 211 4.57 -7.25 0.11
C GLU A 211 5.06 -6.61 -1.20
N GLN A 212 4.22 -5.76 -1.79
CA GLN A 212 4.58 -5.01 -2.98
C GLN A 212 5.49 -3.82 -2.64
N ARG A 213 6.79 -3.93 -2.93
CA ARG A 213 7.72 -2.80 -2.82
C ARG A 213 8.83 -2.85 -3.86
N ARG A 214 9.47 -1.69 -4.04
CA ARG A 214 10.75 -1.55 -4.73
C ARG A 214 11.85 -1.53 -3.68
N ASP A 215 12.85 -2.39 -3.79
CA ASP A 215 13.91 -2.60 -2.78
C ASP A 215 14.95 -1.47 -2.73
N ILE A 216 14.53 -0.22 -2.98
CA ILE A 216 15.45 0.92 -3.09
C ILE A 216 16.11 1.27 -1.77
N ILE A 217 15.38 1.21 -0.65
CA ILE A 217 15.91 1.55 0.68
C ILE A 217 16.97 0.53 1.12
N PRO A 218 16.67 -0.78 1.25
CA PRO A 218 17.67 -1.77 1.64
C PRO A 218 18.88 -1.77 0.72
N ARG A 219 18.67 -1.74 -0.60
CA ARG A 219 19.75 -1.71 -1.60
C ARG A 219 20.67 -0.50 -1.43
N THR A 220 20.12 0.67 -1.11
CA THR A 220 20.91 1.89 -0.92
C THR A 220 21.66 1.86 0.41
N LEU A 221 20.99 1.44 1.50
CA LEU A 221 21.59 1.41 2.84
C LEU A 221 22.67 0.35 3.00
N MET A 222 22.52 -0.78 2.30
CA MET A 222 23.42 -1.94 2.36
C MET A 222 24.29 -2.07 1.11
N ASN A 223 24.49 -0.98 0.36
CA ASN A 223 25.32 -0.99 -0.84
C ASN A 223 26.79 -1.32 -0.47
N PRO A 224 27.40 -2.37 -1.05
CA PRO A 224 28.79 -2.75 -0.76
C PRO A 224 29.82 -1.70 -1.18
N ASP A 225 29.45 -0.77 -2.07
CA ASP A 225 30.33 0.31 -2.54
C ASP A 225 30.37 1.51 -1.56
N LEU A 226 29.59 1.49 -0.48
CA LEU A 226 29.66 2.53 0.54
C LEU A 226 31.00 2.50 1.30
N PRO A 227 31.50 3.66 1.77
CA PRO A 227 32.71 3.71 2.59
C PRO A 227 32.62 2.76 3.80
N PRO A 228 33.75 2.17 4.23
CA PRO A 228 33.77 1.28 5.39
C PRO A 228 33.15 1.93 6.63
N GLY A 229 32.17 1.26 7.22
CA GLY A 229 31.44 1.75 8.41
C GLY A 229 30.22 2.64 8.10
N GLU A 230 30.00 3.07 6.86
CA GLU A 230 28.84 3.89 6.49
C GLU A 230 27.59 3.08 6.15
N GLY A 231 27.73 1.85 5.64
CA GLY A 231 26.60 0.97 5.32
C GLY A 231 25.74 0.63 6.55
N VAL A 232 24.42 0.73 6.42
CA VAL A 232 23.43 0.51 7.50
C VAL A 232 22.67 -0.78 7.22
N GLY A 233 22.73 -1.74 8.15
CA GLY A 233 21.97 -2.99 8.04
C GLY A 233 20.46 -2.74 8.11
N VAL A 234 19.69 -3.52 7.35
CA VAL A 234 18.22 -3.46 7.33
C VAL A 234 17.66 -4.86 7.42
N ASP A 235 16.81 -5.10 8.41
CA ASP A 235 15.98 -6.31 8.48
C ASP A 235 14.57 -5.96 8.03
N GLU A 236 14.08 -6.66 7.00
CA GLU A 236 12.77 -6.38 6.41
C GLU A 236 11.71 -7.35 6.91
N VAL A 237 10.57 -6.81 7.33
CA VAL A 237 9.39 -7.59 7.71
C VAL A 237 8.19 -7.10 6.92
N VAL A 238 7.71 -7.95 6.01
CA VAL A 238 6.43 -7.77 5.33
C VAL A 238 5.32 -7.95 6.36
N VAL A 239 4.60 -6.89 6.73
CA VAL A 239 3.55 -6.92 7.77
C VAL A 239 2.14 -6.89 7.20
N TYR A 240 2.00 -6.61 5.91
CA TYR A 240 0.72 -6.71 5.22
C TYR A 240 0.92 -7.01 3.73
N GLU A 241 -0.12 -7.56 3.12
CA GLU A 241 -0.25 -7.73 1.68
C GLU A 241 -1.49 -6.99 1.19
N THR A 242 -1.52 -6.65 -0.10
CA THR A 242 -2.71 -6.11 -0.75
C THR A 242 -3.22 -7.16 -1.73
N GLY A 243 -4.38 -7.71 -1.43
CA GLY A 243 -5.02 -8.76 -2.21
C GLY A 243 -6.37 -8.33 -2.77
N VAL A 244 -7.01 -9.28 -3.44
CA VAL A 244 -8.43 -9.17 -3.82
C VAL A 244 -9.27 -9.36 -2.54
N MET A 245 -10.33 -8.56 -2.41
CA MET A 245 -11.27 -8.68 -1.30
C MET A 245 -11.98 -10.04 -1.32
N GLU A 246 -12.05 -10.69 -0.16
CA GLU A 246 -12.83 -11.91 0.00
C GLU A 246 -14.30 -11.66 -0.34
N GLY A 247 -14.91 -12.56 -1.12
CA GLY A 247 -16.29 -12.38 -1.58
C GLY A 247 -16.47 -11.41 -2.75
N PHE A 248 -15.38 -10.82 -3.29
CA PHE A 248 -15.44 -9.89 -4.42
C PHE A 248 -16.10 -10.51 -5.64
N GLU A 249 -15.66 -11.70 -6.04
CA GLU A 249 -16.14 -12.38 -7.24
C GLU A 249 -17.63 -12.72 -7.11
N GLU A 250 -18.05 -13.26 -5.98
CA GLU A 250 -19.45 -13.59 -5.67
C GLU A 250 -20.33 -12.34 -5.64
N SER A 251 -19.85 -11.26 -5.01
CA SER A 251 -20.56 -9.98 -4.95
C SER A 251 -20.74 -9.38 -6.35
N PHE A 252 -19.68 -9.39 -7.16
CA PHE A 252 -19.71 -8.90 -8.53
C PHE A 252 -20.63 -9.75 -9.40
N LYS A 253 -20.48 -11.08 -9.36
CA LYS A 253 -21.34 -12.02 -10.08
C LYS A 253 -22.82 -11.84 -9.72
N GLY A 254 -23.15 -11.70 -8.44
CA GLY A 254 -24.52 -11.45 -8.00
C GLY A 254 -25.11 -10.12 -8.51
N VAL A 255 -24.29 -9.08 -8.69
CA VAL A 255 -24.72 -7.83 -9.34
C VAL A 255 -24.97 -8.05 -10.83
N ILE A 256 -24.10 -8.77 -11.54
CA ILE A 256 -24.26 -9.09 -12.95
C ILE A 256 -25.52 -9.94 -13.19
N GLU A 257 -25.75 -10.98 -12.39
CA GLU A 257 -26.93 -11.85 -12.49
C GLU A 257 -28.24 -11.07 -12.27
N ARG A 258 -28.26 -10.14 -11.31
CA ARG A 258 -29.41 -9.26 -11.08
C ARG A 258 -29.70 -8.38 -12.28
N GLU A 259 -28.68 -7.76 -12.87
CA GLU A 259 -28.89 -6.92 -14.07
C GLU A 259 -29.33 -7.75 -15.28
N ARG A 260 -28.83 -9.00 -15.44
CA ARG A 260 -29.34 -9.93 -16.45
C ARG A 260 -30.82 -10.25 -16.25
N GLU A 261 -31.26 -10.46 -15.01
CA GLU A 261 -32.68 -10.70 -14.70
C GLU A 261 -33.55 -9.47 -14.96
N VAL A 262 -33.09 -8.29 -14.56
CA VAL A 262 -33.75 -7.01 -14.87
C VAL A 262 -33.91 -6.86 -16.39
N MET A 263 -32.86 -7.10 -17.17
CA MET A 263 -32.93 -7.03 -18.64
C MET A 263 -33.93 -8.01 -19.24
N LYS A 264 -33.97 -9.27 -18.78
CA LYS A 264 -34.97 -10.25 -19.25
C LYS A 264 -36.41 -9.76 -19.06
N ASN A 265 -36.68 -9.03 -17.98
CA ASN A 265 -38.01 -8.50 -17.70
C ASN A 265 -38.35 -7.27 -18.56
N ILE A 266 -37.37 -6.39 -18.83
CA ILE A 266 -37.58 -5.14 -19.59
C ILE A 266 -37.60 -5.36 -21.12
N VAL A 267 -36.97 -6.41 -21.66
CA VAL A 267 -37.01 -6.74 -23.12
C VAL A 267 -38.44 -6.93 -23.67
N THR A 268 -39.44 -7.08 -22.80
CA THR A 268 -40.86 -7.14 -23.17
C THR A 268 -41.51 -5.78 -23.46
N THR A 269 -40.82 -4.67 -23.21
CA THR A 269 -41.30 -3.30 -23.47
C THR A 269 -40.34 -2.53 -24.41
N GLU A 270 -40.87 -1.62 -25.23
CA GLU A 270 -40.07 -0.79 -26.16
C GLU A 270 -39.03 0.09 -25.43
N GLU A 271 -39.28 0.45 -24.16
CA GLU A 271 -38.35 1.21 -23.30
C GLU A 271 -37.11 0.40 -22.87
N GLY A 272 -37.13 -0.93 -23.02
CA GLY A 272 -36.01 -1.82 -22.67
C GLY A 272 -34.97 -2.03 -23.75
N LYS A 273 -35.30 -1.71 -25.00
CA LYS A 273 -34.38 -1.82 -26.14
C LYS A 273 -33.29 -0.75 -25.98
N GLY A 274 -32.12 -1.16 -25.48
CA GLY A 274 -30.95 -0.28 -25.36
C GLY A 274 -30.40 -0.07 -23.94
N ARG A 275 -30.96 -0.70 -22.91
CA ARG A 275 -30.35 -0.70 -21.57
C ARG A 275 -29.01 -1.46 -21.61
N VAL A 276 -27.94 -0.81 -21.18
CA VAL A 276 -26.59 -1.41 -21.09
C VAL A 276 -26.06 -1.37 -19.66
N VAL A 277 -25.11 -2.24 -19.34
CA VAL A 277 -24.38 -2.26 -18.06
C VAL A 277 -22.92 -1.96 -18.32
N TRP A 278 -22.39 -0.96 -17.62
CA TRP A 278 -20.97 -0.65 -17.63
C TRP A 278 -20.28 -1.17 -16.38
N THR A 279 -19.12 -1.80 -16.54
CA THR A 279 -18.20 -2.14 -15.46
C THR A 279 -16.92 -1.33 -15.63
N VAL A 280 -16.54 -0.56 -14.62
CA VAL A 280 -15.34 0.30 -14.62
C VAL A 280 -14.26 -0.32 -13.74
N VAL A 281 -13.10 -0.59 -14.33
CA VAL A 281 -11.96 -1.27 -13.69
C VAL A 281 -10.85 -0.28 -13.34
N PHE A 282 -10.51 -0.21 -12.05
CA PHE A 282 -9.58 0.78 -11.52
C PHE A 282 -8.14 0.30 -11.42
N SER A 283 -7.90 -1.01 -11.45
CA SER A 283 -6.57 -1.61 -11.35
C SER A 283 -6.53 -3.02 -11.94
N PRO A 284 -5.34 -3.55 -12.24
CA PRO A 284 -5.15 -4.98 -12.54
C PRO A 284 -5.79 -5.91 -11.49
N THR A 285 -5.70 -5.54 -10.21
CA THR A 285 -6.30 -6.30 -9.12
C THR A 285 -7.82 -6.35 -9.30
N GLY A 286 -8.38 -7.57 -9.32
CA GLY A 286 -9.81 -7.84 -9.53
C GLY A 286 -10.22 -8.09 -10.99
N CYS A 287 -9.31 -7.95 -11.97
CA CYS A 287 -9.61 -8.24 -13.37
C CYS A 287 -10.07 -9.70 -13.55
N GLU A 288 -9.36 -10.66 -12.96
CA GLU A 288 -9.73 -12.09 -13.09
C GLU A 288 -11.14 -12.37 -12.53
N GLY A 289 -11.41 -11.99 -11.27
CA GLY A 289 -12.72 -12.19 -10.65
C GLY A 289 -13.85 -11.47 -11.41
N MET A 290 -13.58 -10.27 -11.95
CA MET A 290 -14.52 -9.59 -12.85
C MET A 290 -14.78 -10.42 -14.11
N LEU A 291 -13.75 -10.93 -14.78
CA LEU A 291 -13.89 -11.73 -16.00
C LEU A 291 -14.63 -13.04 -15.72
N ARG A 292 -14.41 -13.69 -14.58
CA ARG A 292 -15.20 -14.85 -14.12
C ARG A 292 -16.66 -14.49 -13.91
N GLY A 293 -16.93 -13.40 -13.18
CA GLY A 293 -18.30 -12.94 -12.92
C GLY A 293 -19.04 -12.47 -14.17
N LEU A 294 -18.34 -11.98 -15.20
CA LEU A 294 -18.90 -11.68 -16.51
C LEU A 294 -19.16 -12.94 -17.37
N GLY A 295 -18.58 -14.09 -16.99
CA GLY A 295 -18.61 -15.33 -17.79
C GLY A 295 -17.55 -15.40 -18.90
N TYR A 296 -16.59 -14.47 -18.93
CA TYR A 296 -15.49 -14.46 -19.91
C TYR A 296 -14.53 -15.65 -19.71
N ILE A 297 -14.28 -16.04 -18.46
CA ILE A 297 -13.38 -17.15 -18.10
C ILE A 297 -14.04 -18.12 -17.13
N GLY A 298 -13.77 -19.42 -17.33
CA GLY A 298 -13.89 -20.46 -16.30
C GLY A 298 -15.29 -20.85 -15.82
N SER A 299 -16.12 -21.44 -16.67
CA SER A 299 -17.18 -22.33 -16.16
C SER A 299 -16.58 -23.72 -15.83
N GLU A 300 -16.93 -24.28 -14.68
CA GLU A 300 -16.52 -25.65 -14.29
C GLU A 300 -17.05 -26.75 -15.23
N ASP A 301 -18.00 -26.42 -16.12
CA ASP A 301 -18.60 -27.34 -17.09
C ASP A 301 -17.94 -27.32 -18.48
N GLY A 302 -16.89 -26.53 -18.68
CA GLY A 302 -16.19 -26.40 -19.97
C GLY A 302 -17.01 -25.74 -21.08
N SER A 303 -18.22 -25.26 -20.79
CA SER A 303 -19.01 -24.45 -21.70
C SER A 303 -18.73 -22.97 -21.44
N GLY A 304 -17.68 -22.42 -22.06
CA GLY A 304 -17.42 -20.98 -22.00
C GLY A 304 -18.67 -20.20 -22.38
N TRP A 305 -19.34 -19.58 -21.40
CA TRP A 305 -20.51 -18.74 -21.64
C TRP A 305 -20.05 -17.37 -22.09
N GLY A 306 -19.62 -17.31 -23.36
CA GLY A 306 -20.07 -16.28 -24.28
C GLY A 306 -20.02 -14.85 -23.76
N TRP A 307 -18.86 -14.38 -23.36
CA TRP A 307 -18.60 -12.96 -23.58
C TRP A 307 -18.73 -12.68 -25.07
N GLY A 308 -19.67 -11.81 -25.43
CA GLY A 308 -20.08 -11.63 -26.82
C GLY A 308 -21.13 -12.62 -27.33
N LYS A 309 -21.63 -13.57 -26.52
CA LYS A 309 -22.95 -14.14 -26.78
C LYS A 309 -23.97 -13.08 -26.41
N VAL A 310 -24.45 -12.39 -27.43
CA VAL A 310 -25.83 -11.94 -27.59
C VAL A 310 -26.74 -12.31 -26.41
N ASP A 311 -27.12 -11.33 -25.58
CA ASP A 311 -28.06 -11.54 -24.49
C ASP A 311 -29.48 -11.55 -25.05
N GLY A 312 -30.06 -12.73 -25.27
CA GLY A 312 -31.46 -12.90 -25.67
C GLY A 312 -31.79 -12.49 -27.11
N ASP A 313 -31.60 -11.21 -27.47
CA ASP A 313 -32.22 -10.55 -28.63
C ASP A 313 -31.33 -10.38 -29.89
N GLY A 314 -30.02 -10.44 -29.75
CA GLY A 314 -29.09 -10.08 -30.84
C GLY A 314 -27.88 -9.27 -30.36
N GLU A 315 -28.00 -8.55 -29.25
CA GLU A 315 -27.09 -7.46 -28.92
C GLU A 315 -26.29 -7.68 -27.62
N ARG A 316 -25.06 -7.15 -27.60
CA ARG A 316 -24.20 -7.14 -26.43
C ARG A 316 -24.66 -6.04 -25.47
N ARG A 317 -24.91 -6.40 -24.20
CA ARG A 317 -25.43 -5.49 -23.18
C ARG A 317 -24.45 -5.13 -22.06
N PHE A 318 -23.35 -5.87 -21.91
CA PHE A 318 -22.36 -5.68 -20.86
C PHE A 318 -21.03 -5.19 -21.43
N PHE A 319 -20.54 -4.06 -20.92
CA PHE A 319 -19.36 -3.36 -21.39
C PHE A 319 -18.37 -3.09 -20.26
N VAL A 320 -17.08 -3.03 -20.58
CA VAL A 320 -15.97 -2.82 -19.66
C VAL A 320 -15.18 -1.57 -20.05
N ALA A 321 -15.07 -0.64 -19.10
CA ALA A 321 -14.19 0.51 -19.18
C ALA A 321 -13.01 0.33 -18.22
N THR A 322 -11.81 0.71 -18.65
CA THR A 322 -10.61 0.76 -17.80
C THR A 322 -10.24 2.20 -17.50
N ILE A 323 -9.73 2.44 -16.29
CA ILE A 323 -9.35 3.80 -15.88
C ILE A 323 -8.09 4.35 -16.56
N GLY A 324 -7.37 3.50 -17.29
CA GLY A 324 -6.19 3.90 -18.04
C GLY A 324 -5.38 2.73 -18.61
N PRO A 325 -4.27 3.04 -19.31
CA PRO A 325 -3.50 2.08 -20.10
C PRO A 325 -2.95 0.89 -19.31
N THR A 326 -2.50 1.10 -18.07
CA THR A 326 -1.93 0.04 -17.24
C THR A 326 -2.90 -1.13 -17.04
N THR A 327 -4.16 -0.83 -16.73
CA THR A 327 -5.21 -1.84 -16.50
C THR A 327 -5.64 -2.48 -17.82
N ARG A 328 -5.80 -1.69 -18.89
CA ARG A 328 -6.09 -2.18 -20.24
C ARG A 328 -5.04 -3.18 -20.72
N ASP A 329 -3.77 -2.80 -20.65
CA ASP A 329 -2.67 -3.61 -21.17
C ASP A 329 -2.47 -4.89 -20.34
N TYR A 330 -2.81 -4.85 -19.05
CA TYR A 330 -2.89 -6.04 -18.21
C TYR A 330 -4.00 -7.00 -18.67
N LEU A 331 -5.24 -6.51 -18.88
CA LEU A 331 -6.35 -7.34 -19.38
C LEU A 331 -6.00 -8.03 -20.72
N ARG A 332 -5.36 -7.30 -21.63
CA ARG A 332 -4.90 -7.81 -22.92
C ARG A 332 -3.83 -8.88 -22.77
N ARG A 333 -2.78 -8.59 -22.00
CA ARG A 333 -1.60 -9.47 -21.89
C ARG A 333 -1.92 -10.75 -21.13
N GLU A 334 -2.67 -10.66 -20.03
CA GLU A 334 -2.90 -11.80 -19.14
C GLU A 334 -4.11 -12.65 -19.58
N PHE A 335 -5.16 -12.03 -20.13
CA PHE A 335 -6.43 -12.72 -20.42
C PHE A 335 -6.86 -12.65 -21.90
N GLY A 336 -6.09 -11.97 -22.76
CA GLY A 336 -6.52 -11.71 -24.14
C GLY A 336 -7.80 -10.87 -24.22
N PHE A 337 -8.16 -10.16 -23.15
CA PHE A 337 -9.41 -9.42 -23.05
C PHE A 337 -9.23 -7.98 -23.51
N GLU A 338 -10.08 -7.54 -24.45
CA GLU A 338 -10.14 -6.16 -24.92
C GLU A 338 -11.24 -5.40 -24.20
N ALA A 339 -10.86 -4.37 -23.43
CA ALA A 339 -11.82 -3.45 -22.83
C ALA A 339 -12.42 -2.52 -23.90
N ASP A 340 -13.71 -2.23 -23.78
CA ASP A 340 -14.44 -1.37 -24.71
C ASP A 340 -13.97 0.08 -24.67
N VAL A 341 -13.62 0.53 -23.46
CA VAL A 341 -13.15 1.88 -23.20
C VAL A 341 -11.85 1.82 -22.40
N CYS A 342 -10.88 2.62 -22.82
CA CYS A 342 -9.75 3.01 -22.00
C CYS A 342 -9.81 4.51 -21.80
N ALA A 343 -10.07 4.95 -20.57
CA ALA A 343 -10.17 6.36 -20.25
C ALA A 343 -8.84 7.07 -20.56
N GLU A 344 -8.92 8.24 -21.19
CA GLU A 344 -7.74 9.05 -21.51
C GLU A 344 -7.13 9.69 -20.26
N ARG A 345 -7.99 9.96 -19.27
CA ARG A 345 -7.60 10.47 -17.95
C ARG A 345 -8.18 9.57 -16.87
N PRO A 346 -7.42 9.27 -15.80
CA PRO A 346 -7.92 8.46 -14.69
C PRO A 346 -8.84 9.27 -13.76
N SER A 347 -9.92 9.83 -14.31
CA SER A 347 -10.90 10.65 -13.60
C SER A 347 -12.33 10.26 -13.97
N PRO A 348 -13.34 10.65 -13.16
CA PRO A 348 -14.74 10.41 -13.48
C PRO A 348 -15.14 10.95 -14.86
N GLU A 349 -14.67 12.16 -15.21
CA GLU A 349 -14.93 12.79 -16.50
C GLU A 349 -14.30 12.00 -17.64
N GLY A 350 -13.05 11.55 -17.47
CA GLY A 350 -12.37 10.76 -18.51
C GLY A 350 -13.06 9.41 -18.79
N VAL A 351 -13.64 8.78 -17.76
CA VAL A 351 -14.48 7.59 -17.92
C VAL A 351 -15.79 7.93 -18.61
N GLY A 352 -16.49 8.97 -18.14
CA GLY A 352 -17.76 9.41 -18.71
C GLY A 352 -17.65 9.76 -20.19
N GLU A 353 -16.68 10.62 -20.55
CA GLU A 353 -16.37 11.03 -21.92
C GLU A 353 -16.07 9.83 -22.83
N GLY A 354 -15.29 8.86 -22.32
CA GLY A 354 -14.95 7.64 -23.05
C GLY A 354 -16.16 6.74 -23.31
N ILE A 355 -17.00 6.53 -22.29
CA ILE A 355 -18.26 5.77 -22.41
C ILE A 355 -19.21 6.44 -23.39
N GLU A 356 -19.42 7.75 -23.27
CA GLU A 356 -20.32 8.47 -24.17
C GLU A 356 -19.86 8.41 -25.63
N ARG A 357 -18.54 8.54 -25.89
CA ARG A 357 -17.98 8.41 -27.24
C ARG A 357 -18.27 7.01 -27.80
N PHE A 358 -17.98 5.97 -27.01
CA PHE A 358 -18.23 4.59 -27.40
C PHE A 358 -19.71 4.35 -27.74
N MET A 359 -20.62 4.81 -26.88
CA MET A 359 -22.06 4.63 -27.11
C MET A 359 -22.55 5.36 -28.37
N ARG A 360 -22.05 6.58 -28.64
CA ARG A 360 -22.38 7.31 -29.87
C ARG A 360 -21.89 6.59 -31.13
N GLU A 361 -20.70 5.99 -31.09
CA GLU A 361 -20.14 5.24 -32.21
C GLU A 361 -20.92 3.94 -32.45
N MET A 362 -21.29 3.25 -31.38
CA MET A 362 -22.09 2.03 -31.43
C MET A 362 -23.48 2.29 -32.05
N MET A 363 -24.18 3.34 -31.62
CA MET A 363 -25.49 3.71 -32.18
C MET A 363 -25.42 4.02 -33.67
N LYS A 364 -24.40 4.76 -34.12
CA LYS A 364 -24.20 5.03 -35.56
C LYS A 364 -23.98 3.75 -36.36
N SER A 365 -23.19 2.82 -35.85
CA SER A 365 -22.94 1.55 -36.53
C SER A 365 -24.19 0.68 -36.67
N SER A 366 -25.11 0.75 -35.70
CA SER A 366 -26.39 0.05 -35.73
C SER A 366 -27.42 0.67 -36.69
N GLU A 367 -27.31 1.96 -37.00
CA GLU A 367 -28.18 2.65 -37.98
C GLU A 367 -27.74 2.44 -39.45
N GLU A 368 -26.48 2.05 -39.67
CA GLU A 368 -25.90 1.84 -41.01
C GLU A 368 -26.02 0.38 -41.53
N THR A 369 -26.35 -0.58 -40.65
CA THR A 369 -26.65 -2.00 -40.97
C THR A 369 -28.14 -2.26 -41.00
#